data_AF-U7QI74-F1
#
_entry.id   AF-U7QI74-F1
#
_cell.length_a   1.000
_cell.length_b   1.000
_cell.length_c   1.000
_cell.angle_alpha   90.00
_cell.angle_beta   90.00
_cell.angle_gamma   90.00
#
_symmetry.space_group_name_H-M   'P 1'
#
loop_
_entity.id
_entity.type
_entity.pdbx_description
1 polymer ?
#
loop_
_entity_poly.entity_id
_entity_poly.type
_entity_poly.pdbx_seq_one_letter_code
_entity_poly.pdbx_strand_id
1 'polypeptide(L)'
;MSASNLFNTGEEFFELLPLGNSNQLNWGSSSIESQFNGYSAPPNPPEEPDQIHNIAVPNPADFLIGNHTADNFENISDLPTLGDTALNGVEGDILRVQEALIDNPSYDSLISSSPGFTQQRGGWTDNNTYPRVSGDVNGDGNDDIVGFGSSKVYVSFGKEDGTFDPPVDLSPGPGYTTNVGGWTDNNTYPRLLGDVNGDGKDDIVGFGSSKVYVSFSNDNGIFSESVSSIPSSTNGFTVNVGGWTDNNTYPRVLGDVNGDGLDDIVGFGSTNVFVSLSKGDGNFDPPVAHQPGLTPNLGGWTDNNTYPRMLGDVNGDGLDDIIGFGSTNVFVSLSKGDGTFDPPVAHQPGLTPNLGGWTDNNTYPRMLGDVNGDGLDDIIGFGSTNVFVSLSKGDGTFDPPVAHQPGLTPNLGGWTDNNTYPRMLGDVDGNGTDDLIGFGSSDVFVSLSENSVTLPPPPPVWENPLVSGSYTVSQEFYPDHGGIDLAAPIGTPIEAAKNGNVLFVGTDQFGGKYIDIDHGNGLKTRYLHLSTFAVSVGTQVNDDTKIGEVGNTGLSTGPHLHFEVWENGVRQNPRNYINF
;
A
#
# COMPACT_ATOMS: atom_id res chain seq x y z
N MET A 1 -10.81 70.03 -42.77
CA MET A 1 -11.74 70.60 -41.78
C MET A 1 -11.51 69.78 -40.51
N SER A 2 -10.60 70.23 -39.64
CA SER A 2 -10.88 71.04 -38.42
C SER A 2 -11.58 70.21 -37.33
N ALA A 3 -10.86 69.76 -36.28
CA ALA A 3 -10.54 70.51 -35.04
C ALA A 3 -11.54 70.13 -33.90
N SER A 4 -11.21 70.06 -32.60
CA SER A 4 -9.96 70.33 -31.84
C SER A 4 -10.08 69.91 -30.35
N ASN A 5 -8.92 69.85 -29.67
CA ASN A 5 -8.62 69.72 -28.22
C ASN A 5 -8.55 68.28 -27.66
N LEU A 6 -7.77 67.87 -26.63
CA LEU A 6 -6.62 68.39 -25.82
C LEU A 6 -6.81 68.57 -24.29
N PHE A 7 -5.73 68.17 -23.59
CA PHE A 7 -5.18 68.51 -22.26
C PHE A 7 -5.62 67.83 -20.94
N ASN A 8 -4.57 67.35 -20.25
CA ASN A 8 -4.40 66.83 -18.89
C ASN A 8 -5.07 67.62 -17.74
N THR A 9 -5.47 66.89 -16.69
CA THR A 9 -4.91 66.84 -15.30
C THR A 9 -5.73 65.76 -14.55
N GLY A 10 -5.25 64.93 -13.62
CA GLY A 10 -4.08 65.05 -12.75
C GLY A 10 -4.49 65.56 -11.35
N GLU A 11 -5.00 64.69 -10.47
CA GLU A 11 -5.02 64.93 -9.01
C GLU A 11 -5.20 63.62 -8.20
N GLU A 12 -4.53 63.56 -7.05
CA GLU A 12 -4.49 62.41 -6.13
C GLU A 12 -5.55 62.54 -5.03
N PHE A 13 -6.03 61.42 -4.47
CA PHE A 13 -6.74 61.43 -3.19
C PHE A 13 -5.86 60.84 -2.10
N PHE A 14 -5.44 61.71 -1.16
CA PHE A 14 -4.88 61.31 0.12
C PHE A 14 -5.99 60.85 1.07
N GLU A 15 -5.78 59.75 1.79
CA GLU A 15 -6.39 59.52 3.09
C GLU A 15 -5.30 59.49 4.17
N LEU A 16 -5.52 60.27 5.24
CA LEU A 16 -4.59 60.44 6.37
C LEU A 16 -5.06 59.60 7.54
N LEU A 17 -4.16 58.91 8.25
CA LEU A 17 -4.15 58.73 9.71
C LEU A 17 -2.80 58.08 10.16
N PRO A 18 -2.37 58.17 11.44
CA PRO A 18 -1.19 59.00 11.74
C PRO A 18 0.10 58.28 12.22
N LEU A 19 1.15 59.09 12.31
CA LEU A 19 2.54 58.83 12.75
C LEU A 19 2.67 58.15 14.12
N GLY A 20 3.72 57.31 14.28
CA GLY A 20 3.98 56.56 15.51
C GLY A 20 5.41 56.09 15.82
N ASN A 21 6.45 56.70 15.23
CA ASN A 21 7.89 56.62 15.57
C ASN A 21 8.65 55.27 15.63
N SER A 22 9.83 55.30 15.02
CA SER A 22 10.94 54.35 15.17
C SER A 22 11.52 54.29 16.59
N ASN A 23 12.02 53.12 17.00
CA ASN A 23 13.44 52.99 17.41
C ASN A 23 13.90 51.54 17.63
N GLN A 24 15.00 51.21 16.94
CA GLN A 24 16.25 50.63 17.47
C GLN A 24 16.19 49.39 18.40
N LEU A 25 16.81 48.30 17.94
CA LEU A 25 17.22 47.18 18.80
C LEU A 25 18.12 47.65 19.95
N ASN A 26 17.93 47.05 21.13
CA ASN A 26 19.01 46.91 22.09
C ASN A 26 18.86 45.60 22.87
N TRP A 27 19.98 44.91 23.07
CA TRP A 27 20.06 43.72 23.92
C TRP A 27 20.00 44.13 25.39
N GLY A 28 19.23 43.42 26.21
CA GLY A 28 19.09 43.71 27.63
C GLY A 28 18.55 42.51 28.41
N SER A 29 19.44 41.84 29.14
CA SER A 29 19.11 40.75 30.06
C SER A 29 18.31 41.22 31.28
N SER A 30 17.27 40.49 31.67
CA SER A 30 16.94 40.32 33.08
C SER A 30 16.09 39.07 33.35
N SER A 31 16.43 38.42 34.45
CA SER A 31 15.80 37.25 35.06
C SER A 31 14.36 37.49 35.49
N ILE A 32 13.51 36.48 35.31
CA ILE A 32 12.39 36.18 36.23
C ILE A 32 12.61 34.77 36.78
N GLU A 33 12.70 34.68 38.10
CA GLU A 33 12.63 33.42 38.84
C GLU A 33 11.16 32.96 38.92
N SER A 34 10.89 31.69 38.66
CA SER A 34 9.68 31.03 39.14
C SER A 34 10.05 29.73 39.84
N GLN A 35 9.58 29.59 41.07
CA GLN A 35 10.02 28.59 42.03
C GLN A 35 9.49 27.18 41.70
N PHE A 36 10.37 26.17 41.78
CA PHE A 36 9.96 24.79 42.01
C PHE A 36 10.90 24.14 43.04
N ASN A 37 10.40 24.02 44.29
CA ASN A 37 10.75 22.89 45.14
C ASN A 37 10.03 21.65 44.55
N GLY A 38 10.56 20.43 44.56
CA GLY A 38 11.84 19.95 45.07
C GLY A 38 11.67 18.51 45.53
N TYR A 39 12.31 17.56 44.83
CA TYR A 39 12.44 16.18 45.29
C TYR A 39 13.83 15.64 44.95
N SER A 40 14.55 15.22 45.98
CA SER A 40 15.94 14.78 45.91
C SER A 40 16.06 13.33 45.41
N ALA A 41 17.06 13.05 44.58
CA ALA A 41 17.41 11.68 44.22
C ALA A 41 17.91 10.88 45.45
N PRO A 42 17.60 9.57 45.55
CA PRO A 42 18.12 8.71 46.62
C PRO A 42 19.61 8.36 46.40
N PRO A 43 20.37 8.05 47.48
CA PRO A 43 21.80 7.81 47.42
C PRO A 43 22.18 6.37 47.02
N ASN A 44 23.38 6.20 46.46
CA ASN A 44 23.98 4.90 46.18
C ASN A 44 24.27 4.09 47.47
N PRO A 45 24.12 2.76 47.45
CA PRO A 45 24.69 1.85 48.46
C PRO A 45 26.20 1.59 48.22
N PRO A 46 26.94 1.07 49.23
CA PRO A 46 28.42 1.09 49.26
C PRO A 46 29.12 -0.13 48.62
N GLU A 47 30.41 0.04 48.33
CA GLU A 47 31.37 -0.99 47.89
C GLU A 47 31.90 -1.89 49.03
N GLU A 48 32.34 -3.12 48.69
CA GLU A 48 33.42 -3.95 49.29
C GLU A 48 33.51 -5.29 48.46
N PRO A 49 34.61 -6.08 48.44
CA PRO A 49 35.38 -6.17 47.19
C PRO A 49 35.82 -7.58 46.69
N ASP A 50 36.50 -7.55 45.53
CA ASP A 50 37.69 -8.34 45.12
C ASP A 50 37.62 -9.64 44.26
N GLN A 51 38.34 -9.57 43.11
CA GLN A 51 38.98 -10.63 42.28
C GLN A 51 38.07 -11.66 41.54
N ILE A 52 38.22 -11.98 40.23
CA ILE A 52 39.40 -12.55 39.53
C ILE A 52 39.33 -12.37 37.98
N HIS A 53 40.40 -11.83 37.39
CA HIS A 53 41.01 -12.03 36.04
C HIS A 53 40.32 -11.68 34.69
N ASN A 54 41.08 -10.92 33.89
CA ASN A 54 40.85 -10.50 32.49
C ASN A 54 41.06 -11.62 31.45
N ILE A 55 40.34 -11.56 30.32
CA ILE A 55 40.92 -11.55 28.94
C ILE A 55 40.12 -10.52 28.11
N ALA A 56 40.81 -9.71 27.30
CA ALA A 56 40.21 -8.67 26.45
C ALA A 56 40.09 -9.11 24.98
N VAL A 57 39.11 -8.56 24.25
CA VAL A 57 38.93 -8.72 22.79
C VAL A 57 38.89 -7.34 22.13
N PRO A 58 39.76 -7.02 21.15
CA PRO A 58 39.77 -5.74 20.45
C PRO A 58 38.98 -5.73 19.13
N ASN A 59 38.64 -4.52 18.66
CA ASN A 59 37.93 -4.24 17.40
C ASN A 59 38.62 -4.81 16.14
N PRO A 60 37.85 -5.17 15.09
CA PRO A 60 38.37 -5.41 13.76
C PRO A 60 38.44 -4.11 12.93
N ALA A 61 39.64 -3.74 12.50
CA ALA A 61 39.87 -2.84 11.37
C ALA A 61 41.12 -3.32 10.60
N ASP A 62 41.05 -3.23 9.27
CA ASP A 62 42.10 -3.42 8.27
C ASP A 62 42.89 -4.75 8.24
N PHE A 63 42.61 -5.56 7.22
CA PHE A 63 43.69 -6.02 6.34
C PHE A 63 43.26 -6.02 4.87
N LEU A 64 44.18 -5.65 3.98
CA LEU A 64 43.92 -5.28 2.59
C LEU A 64 44.85 -6.05 1.63
N ILE A 65 44.42 -6.15 0.36
CA ILE A 65 45.17 -6.59 -0.85
C ILE A 65 45.38 -8.10 -1.08
N GLY A 66 44.88 -8.57 -2.22
CA GLY A 66 45.19 -9.87 -2.83
C GLY A 66 44.61 -10.05 -4.24
N ASN A 67 45.04 -9.23 -5.21
CA ASN A 67 44.63 -9.35 -6.62
C ASN A 67 44.95 -10.73 -7.21
N HIS A 68 44.05 -11.32 -8.01
CA HIS A 68 44.43 -12.08 -9.21
C HIS A 68 43.30 -12.18 -10.27
N THR A 69 43.53 -11.46 -11.37
CA THR A 69 43.17 -11.71 -12.79
C THR A 69 42.14 -12.78 -13.17
N ALA A 70 41.19 -12.39 -14.02
CA ALA A 70 40.29 -13.26 -14.78
C ALA A 70 40.99 -14.06 -15.90
N ASP A 71 40.39 -15.17 -16.32
CA ASP A 71 40.54 -15.72 -17.68
C ASP A 71 39.36 -16.66 -18.06
N ASN A 72 38.74 -16.33 -19.20
CA ASN A 72 38.04 -17.14 -20.23
C ASN A 72 37.10 -18.33 -19.87
N PHE A 73 35.87 -18.24 -20.40
CA PHE A 73 35.01 -19.37 -20.75
C PHE A 73 35.60 -20.18 -21.91
N GLU A 74 35.56 -21.52 -21.84
CA GLU A 74 35.32 -22.38 -23.01
C GLU A 74 34.70 -23.74 -22.65
N ASN A 75 33.67 -24.08 -23.46
CA ASN A 75 33.23 -25.41 -23.90
C ASN A 75 32.56 -26.46 -22.99
N ILE A 76 31.46 -26.98 -23.55
CA ILE A 76 30.60 -28.10 -23.15
C ILE A 76 31.24 -29.42 -23.61
N SER A 77 31.27 -30.45 -22.75
CA SER A 77 30.86 -31.83 -23.09
C SER A 77 31.08 -32.82 -21.94
N ASP A 78 30.13 -33.77 -21.83
CA ASP A 78 30.20 -35.12 -21.23
C ASP A 78 29.31 -35.39 -20.00
N LEU A 79 28.10 -35.88 -20.29
CA LEU A 79 27.34 -36.77 -19.40
C LEU A 79 27.83 -38.21 -19.55
N PRO A 80 27.74 -39.02 -18.49
CA PRO A 80 27.06 -40.30 -18.67
C PRO A 80 26.01 -40.62 -17.59
N THR A 81 24.90 -41.20 -18.04
CA THR A 81 23.79 -41.73 -17.23
C THR A 81 24.07 -43.12 -16.63
N LEU A 82 23.26 -43.51 -15.63
CA LEU A 82 23.06 -44.81 -14.94
C LEU A 82 23.50 -44.75 -13.46
N GLY A 83 22.82 -45.37 -12.50
CA GLY A 83 21.59 -46.18 -12.53
C GLY A 83 21.32 -46.77 -11.13
N ASP A 84 20.07 -47.09 -10.81
CA ASP A 84 19.63 -47.50 -9.46
C ASP A 84 20.21 -48.85 -8.99
N THR A 85 20.64 -48.93 -7.72
CA THR A 85 20.54 -50.13 -6.87
C THR A 85 20.86 -49.82 -5.40
N ALA A 86 19.90 -50.03 -4.50
CA ALA A 86 20.06 -49.83 -3.06
C ALA A 86 20.78 -50.98 -2.33
N LEU A 87 21.56 -50.64 -1.28
CA LEU A 87 21.88 -51.55 -0.17
C LEU A 87 22.11 -50.77 1.14
N ASN A 88 21.56 -51.29 2.24
CA ASN A 88 21.50 -50.64 3.55
C ASN A 88 22.81 -50.74 4.37
N GLY A 89 23.05 -49.80 5.29
CA GLY A 89 23.71 -50.14 6.56
C GLY A 89 24.57 -49.09 7.29
N VAL A 90 23.94 -48.39 8.26
CA VAL A 90 24.54 -47.86 9.52
C VAL A 90 25.37 -46.55 9.45
N GLU A 91 24.64 -45.45 9.64
CA GLU A 91 24.87 -44.32 10.59
C GLU A 91 26.21 -43.56 10.66
N GLY A 92 26.11 -42.22 10.55
CA GLY A 92 27.18 -41.28 10.89
C GLY A 92 26.99 -39.86 10.35
N ASP A 93 25.94 -39.16 10.77
CA ASP A 93 25.71 -37.71 10.66
C ASP A 93 26.20 -36.97 9.40
N ILE A 94 25.31 -36.84 8.40
CA ILE A 94 25.10 -35.68 7.51
C ILE A 94 23.80 -35.93 6.72
N LEU A 95 23.03 -34.87 6.42
CA LEU A 95 21.69 -34.86 5.80
C LEU A 95 20.50 -35.32 6.69
N ARG A 96 19.97 -34.37 7.48
CA ARG A 96 18.55 -34.36 7.87
C ARG A 96 17.99 -32.96 8.16
N VAL A 97 18.07 -32.07 7.16
CA VAL A 97 17.28 -30.82 7.10
C VAL A 97 16.74 -30.64 5.68
N GLN A 98 15.91 -31.59 5.26
CA GLN A 98 15.02 -31.50 4.11
C GLN A 98 13.79 -32.31 4.51
N GLU A 99 12.58 -31.79 4.25
CA GLU A 99 11.29 -32.28 4.77
C GLU A 99 11.03 -32.08 6.29
N ALA A 100 10.80 -30.83 6.71
CA ALA A 100 10.07 -30.51 7.96
C ALA A 100 9.56 -29.03 8.02
N LEU A 101 8.99 -28.50 6.94
CA LEU A 101 8.17 -27.28 6.96
C LEU A 101 7.00 -27.48 5.97
N ILE A 102 5.83 -27.74 6.52
CA ILE A 102 4.54 -27.81 5.81
C ILE A 102 3.58 -26.90 6.60
N ASP A 103 2.67 -26.24 5.89
CA ASP A 103 1.62 -25.33 6.38
C ASP A 103 2.09 -23.97 6.94
N ASN A 104 2.53 -23.11 6.02
CA ASN A 104 2.24 -21.68 6.03
C ASN A 104 1.53 -21.41 4.68
N PRO A 105 0.48 -20.56 4.58
CA PRO A 105 -0.17 -20.30 3.29
C PRO A 105 0.86 -19.78 2.29
N SER A 106 0.65 -20.08 1.01
CA SER A 106 1.56 -19.80 -0.10
C SER A 106 2.19 -18.42 0.05
N TYR A 107 3.52 -18.38 0.20
CA TYR A 107 4.26 -17.20 -0.18
C TYR A 107 4.00 -17.02 -1.67
N ASP A 108 3.22 -15.99 -2.02
CA ASP A 108 3.12 -15.59 -3.41
C ASP A 108 4.54 -15.36 -3.94
N SER A 109 4.89 -16.08 -5.00
CA SER A 109 6.28 -16.27 -5.37
C SER A 109 6.72 -15.10 -6.24
N LEU A 110 7.21 -14.04 -5.59
CA LEU A 110 7.68 -12.81 -6.25
C LEU A 110 8.38 -13.11 -7.58
N ILE A 111 7.74 -12.70 -8.66
CA ILE A 111 8.24 -12.85 -10.01
C ILE A 111 9.37 -11.84 -10.17
N SER A 112 10.58 -12.34 -10.43
CA SER A 112 11.77 -11.50 -10.53
C SER A 112 12.17 -11.30 -11.99
N SER A 113 12.20 -10.05 -12.42
CA SER A 113 12.55 -9.63 -13.77
C SER A 113 13.73 -8.65 -13.74
N SER A 114 14.48 -8.57 -14.84
CA SER A 114 15.70 -7.76 -14.92
C SER A 114 15.64 -6.65 -15.98
N PRO A 115 14.58 -5.80 -16.06
CA PRO A 115 14.38 -4.82 -17.14
C PRO A 115 15.32 -3.60 -17.07
N GLY A 116 16.34 -3.60 -16.19
CA GLY A 116 17.33 -2.53 -16.17
C GLY A 116 16.85 -1.20 -15.59
N PHE A 117 15.82 -1.20 -14.74
CA PHE A 117 15.31 -0.03 -14.01
C PHE A 117 15.77 0.08 -12.55
N THR A 118 16.87 -0.61 -12.20
CA THR A 118 17.39 -0.69 -10.83
C THR A 118 18.72 0.03 -10.66
N GLN A 119 19.15 0.18 -9.40
CA GLN A 119 20.40 0.86 -9.08
C GLN A 119 21.61 0.10 -9.64
N GLN A 120 21.69 -1.22 -9.44
CA GLN A 120 22.82 -2.03 -9.93
C GLN A 120 22.70 -2.40 -11.41
N ARG A 121 21.47 -2.51 -11.94
CA ARG A 121 21.21 -2.79 -13.36
C ARG A 121 20.44 -1.63 -13.96
N GLY A 122 21.17 -0.70 -14.58
CA GLY A 122 20.64 0.50 -15.24
C GLY A 122 21.13 1.82 -14.63
N GLY A 123 21.46 1.83 -13.34
CA GLY A 123 21.97 3.02 -12.65
C GLY A 123 20.87 3.97 -12.15
N TRP A 124 19.65 3.46 -11.93
CA TRP A 124 18.51 4.23 -11.44
C TRP A 124 18.64 4.42 -9.93
N THR A 125 19.22 5.55 -9.53
CA THR A 125 19.60 5.81 -8.13
C THR A 125 18.47 6.27 -7.23
N ASP A 126 17.51 7.02 -7.79
CA ASP A 126 16.46 7.70 -7.01
C ASP A 126 15.28 8.13 -7.90
N ASN A 127 14.05 7.99 -7.39
CA ASN A 127 12.81 8.28 -8.10
C ASN A 127 12.50 9.78 -8.21
N ASN A 128 13.13 10.63 -7.40
CA ASN A 128 12.97 12.07 -7.54
C ASN A 128 13.70 12.57 -8.81
N THR A 129 14.98 12.23 -9.00
CA THR A 129 15.73 12.64 -10.19
C THR A 129 15.29 11.84 -11.42
N TYR A 130 15.17 10.52 -11.26
CA TYR A 130 14.87 9.55 -12.33
C TYR A 130 13.60 8.74 -11.99
N PRO A 131 12.40 9.35 -12.08
CA PRO A 131 11.16 8.65 -11.77
C PRO A 131 10.96 7.46 -12.69
N ARG A 132 10.46 6.40 -12.07
CA ARG A 132 9.85 5.23 -12.69
C ARG A 132 8.37 5.22 -12.29
N VAL A 133 7.52 4.87 -13.24
CA VAL A 133 6.06 4.77 -13.16
C VAL A 133 5.61 3.58 -14.01
N SER A 134 4.43 3.06 -13.72
CA SER A 134 3.70 2.02 -14.45
C SER A 134 2.52 2.64 -15.19
N GLY A 135 2.05 1.96 -16.24
CA GLY A 135 0.89 2.31 -17.06
C GLY A 135 0.95 1.63 -18.43
N ASP A 136 -0.16 1.12 -18.98
CA ASP A 136 -0.20 0.55 -20.35
C ASP A 136 -0.01 1.65 -21.39
N VAL A 137 1.22 1.81 -21.90
CA VAL A 137 1.54 2.81 -22.92
C VAL A 137 1.43 2.26 -24.33
N ASN A 138 1.04 1.00 -24.53
CA ASN A 138 1.04 0.36 -25.85
C ASN A 138 -0.35 -0.13 -26.30
N GLY A 139 -1.30 -0.27 -25.38
CA GLY A 139 -2.69 -0.67 -25.61
C GLY A 139 -2.87 -2.18 -25.70
N ASP A 140 -2.00 -2.98 -25.07
CA ASP A 140 -2.13 -4.44 -24.99
C ASP A 140 -2.79 -4.95 -23.71
N GLY A 141 -3.08 -4.05 -22.77
CA GLY A 141 -3.71 -4.31 -21.48
C GLY A 141 -2.74 -4.62 -20.35
N ASN A 142 -1.43 -4.68 -20.59
CA ASN A 142 -0.43 -4.89 -19.53
C ASN A 142 0.25 -3.55 -19.20
N ASP A 143 0.40 -3.26 -17.91
CA ASP A 143 1.12 -2.08 -17.44
C ASP A 143 2.62 -2.15 -17.77
N ASP A 144 3.11 -1.12 -18.47
CA ASP A 144 4.50 -1.01 -18.89
C ASP A 144 5.33 -0.21 -17.89
N ILE A 145 6.61 -0.56 -17.70
CA ILE A 145 7.51 0.29 -16.91
C ILE A 145 8.05 1.43 -17.76
N VAL A 146 7.68 2.67 -17.43
CA VAL A 146 8.25 3.88 -18.02
C VAL A 146 9.21 4.54 -17.03
N GLY A 147 10.46 4.75 -17.45
CA GLY A 147 11.46 5.48 -16.65
C GLY A 147 12.03 6.70 -17.37
N PHE A 148 12.05 7.81 -16.65
CA PHE A 148 12.59 9.09 -17.11
C PHE A 148 14.07 9.20 -16.74
N GLY A 149 14.93 8.67 -17.60
CA GLY A 149 16.38 8.62 -17.38
C GLY A 149 17.05 9.99 -17.49
N SER A 150 18.39 10.01 -17.48
CA SER A 150 19.15 11.28 -17.54
C SER A 150 19.02 12.02 -18.87
N SER A 151 18.83 11.29 -19.97
CA SER A 151 18.86 11.85 -21.33
C SER A 151 17.80 11.28 -22.27
N LYS A 152 17.17 10.17 -21.86
CA LYS A 152 16.20 9.36 -22.62
C LYS A 152 15.08 8.89 -21.68
N VAL A 153 13.87 8.79 -22.22
CA VAL A 153 12.77 8.02 -21.62
C VAL A 153 12.88 6.60 -22.14
N TYR A 154 12.81 5.62 -21.23
CA TYR A 154 12.85 4.21 -21.56
C TYR A 154 11.53 3.56 -21.18
N VAL A 155 11.08 2.62 -21.99
CA VAL A 155 9.91 1.77 -21.73
C VAL A 155 10.36 0.31 -21.71
N SER A 156 9.76 -0.50 -20.85
CA SER A 156 9.97 -1.93 -20.76
C SER A 156 8.60 -2.59 -20.65
N PHE A 157 8.24 -3.29 -21.73
CA PHE A 157 6.87 -3.74 -21.93
C PHE A 157 6.48 -4.84 -20.94
N GLY A 158 5.26 -4.76 -20.40
CA GLY A 158 4.61 -5.78 -19.58
C GLY A 158 4.35 -7.08 -20.33
N LYS A 159 3.95 -8.14 -19.61
CA LYS A 159 3.64 -9.46 -20.18
C LYS A 159 2.72 -10.24 -19.25
N GLU A 160 1.85 -11.05 -19.86
CA GLU A 160 1.00 -12.10 -19.27
C GLU A 160 1.68 -13.08 -18.26
N ASP A 161 3.00 -13.00 -18.03
CA ASP A 161 3.73 -13.78 -17.02
C ASP A 161 4.30 -12.94 -15.86
N GLY A 162 3.88 -11.68 -15.71
CA GLY A 162 4.36 -10.74 -14.68
C GLY A 162 5.82 -10.34 -14.84
N THR A 163 6.44 -10.62 -15.99
CA THR A 163 7.81 -10.17 -16.31
C THR A 163 7.80 -9.09 -17.37
N PHE A 164 8.87 -8.28 -17.42
CA PHE A 164 8.99 -7.22 -18.41
C PHE A 164 10.07 -7.51 -19.47
N ASP A 165 9.98 -6.85 -20.61
CA ASP A 165 10.99 -6.92 -21.68
C ASP A 165 12.22 -6.04 -21.42
N PRO A 166 13.34 -6.22 -22.14
CA PRO A 166 14.48 -5.31 -22.05
C PRO A 166 14.11 -3.86 -22.40
N PRO A 167 14.72 -2.85 -21.76
CA PRO A 167 14.29 -1.47 -21.88
C PRO A 167 14.64 -0.88 -23.25
N VAL A 168 13.66 -0.26 -23.89
CA VAL A 168 13.78 0.38 -25.21
C VAL A 168 13.73 1.90 -25.07
N ASP A 169 14.58 2.62 -25.80
CA ASP A 169 14.55 4.09 -25.88
C ASP A 169 13.43 4.55 -26.82
N LEU A 170 12.30 4.93 -26.23
CA LEU A 170 11.10 5.42 -26.92
C LEU A 170 10.90 6.93 -26.72
N SER A 171 12.01 7.65 -26.53
CA SER A 171 11.97 9.05 -26.11
C SER A 171 11.21 9.96 -27.08
N PRO A 172 10.25 10.76 -26.59
CA PRO A 172 9.65 11.83 -27.38
C PRO A 172 10.65 12.95 -27.63
N GLY A 173 10.35 13.79 -28.62
CA GLY A 173 10.94 15.13 -28.70
C GLY A 173 10.49 16.01 -27.52
N PRO A 174 10.87 17.29 -27.51
CA PRO A 174 12.00 17.87 -26.74
C PRO A 174 12.34 17.33 -25.33
N GLY A 175 11.82 16.17 -24.89
CA GLY A 175 12.32 15.39 -23.76
C GLY A 175 11.70 15.70 -22.39
N TYR A 176 11.72 14.67 -21.52
CA TYR A 176 11.20 14.66 -20.14
C TYR A 176 12.29 14.33 -19.10
N THR A 177 13.54 14.71 -19.39
CA THR A 177 14.74 14.21 -18.71
C THR A 177 15.62 15.32 -18.13
N THR A 178 16.57 14.96 -17.26
CA THR A 178 17.40 15.93 -16.55
C THR A 178 18.31 16.72 -17.52
N ASN A 179 18.91 16.05 -18.51
CA ASN A 179 19.77 16.68 -19.51
C ASN A 179 19.00 17.21 -20.74
N VAL A 180 17.77 16.73 -20.99
CA VAL A 180 16.97 17.11 -22.17
C VAL A 180 15.55 17.49 -21.75
N GLY A 181 15.24 18.78 -21.84
CA GLY A 181 13.98 19.40 -21.38
C GLY A 181 14.11 20.15 -20.06
N GLY A 182 15.10 19.81 -19.22
CA GLY A 182 15.39 20.52 -17.96
C GLY A 182 14.59 20.02 -16.75
N TRP A 183 14.17 18.75 -16.79
CA TRP A 183 13.37 18.10 -15.77
C TRP A 183 14.27 17.59 -14.64
N THR A 184 14.69 18.49 -13.75
CA THR A 184 15.73 18.18 -12.75
C THR A 184 15.30 17.19 -11.69
N ASP A 185 14.01 17.21 -11.31
CA ASP A 185 13.45 16.44 -10.21
C ASP A 185 11.92 16.39 -10.30
N ASN A 186 11.32 15.31 -9.80
CA ASN A 186 9.89 15.03 -9.87
C ASN A 186 9.08 15.84 -8.84
N ASN A 187 9.71 16.30 -7.77
CA ASN A 187 9.06 17.17 -6.80
C ASN A 187 8.78 18.57 -7.38
N THR A 188 9.71 19.14 -8.16
CA THR A 188 9.48 20.41 -8.85
C THR A 188 8.69 20.21 -10.14
N TYR A 189 9.11 19.22 -10.95
CA TYR A 189 8.61 18.93 -12.29
C TYR A 189 8.09 17.49 -12.40
N PRO A 190 6.89 17.20 -11.85
CA PRO A 190 6.33 15.87 -11.94
C PRO A 190 6.10 15.45 -13.39
N ARG A 191 6.31 14.16 -13.65
CA ARG A 191 6.03 13.45 -14.88
C ARG A 191 5.13 12.28 -14.49
N LEU A 192 3.95 12.24 -15.07
CA LEU A 192 2.88 11.27 -14.82
C LEU A 192 2.53 10.58 -16.14
N LEU A 193 1.83 9.46 -16.02
CA LEU A 193 1.14 8.77 -17.10
C LEU A 193 -0.37 8.83 -16.84
N GLY A 194 -1.15 8.70 -17.91
CA GLY A 194 -2.63 8.72 -17.89
C GLY A 194 -3.21 8.90 -19.30
N ASP A 195 -4.34 8.27 -19.62
CA ASP A 195 -5.00 8.39 -20.94
C ASP A 195 -5.75 9.72 -21.08
N VAL A 196 -5.03 10.77 -21.46
CA VAL A 196 -5.60 12.10 -21.68
C VAL A 196 -6.24 12.25 -23.07
N ASN A 197 -6.25 11.20 -23.90
CA ASN A 197 -6.69 11.27 -25.29
C ASN A 197 -7.87 10.33 -25.65
N GLY A 198 -8.15 9.33 -24.81
CA GLY A 198 -9.24 8.38 -24.92
C GLY A 198 -8.97 7.26 -25.93
N ASP A 199 -7.70 6.90 -26.16
CA ASP A 199 -7.31 5.79 -27.05
C ASP A 199 -6.90 4.50 -26.35
N GLY A 200 -7.13 4.44 -25.02
CA GLY A 200 -6.83 3.30 -24.16
C GLY A 200 -5.34 3.12 -23.91
N LYS A 201 -4.57 4.22 -23.88
CA LYS A 201 -3.12 4.19 -23.63
C LYS A 201 -2.68 5.37 -22.79
N ASP A 202 -1.71 5.10 -21.94
CA ASP A 202 -1.12 6.08 -21.06
C ASP A 202 -0.17 7.04 -21.77
N ASP A 203 -0.48 8.34 -21.67
CA ASP A 203 0.27 9.43 -22.26
C ASP A 203 1.19 10.12 -21.24
N ILE A 204 2.36 10.60 -21.66
CA ILE A 204 3.22 11.36 -20.76
C ILE A 204 2.66 12.77 -20.56
N VAL A 205 2.21 13.07 -19.34
CA VAL A 205 1.91 14.44 -18.88
C VAL A 205 3.02 14.95 -17.97
N GLY A 206 3.76 15.95 -18.45
CA GLY A 206 4.83 16.59 -17.71
C GLY A 206 4.49 18.03 -17.30
N PHE A 207 4.68 18.34 -16.03
CA PHE A 207 4.54 19.69 -15.46
C PHE A 207 5.87 20.45 -15.48
N GLY A 208 6.20 21.05 -16.62
CA GLY A 208 7.45 21.78 -16.82
C GLY A 208 7.50 23.14 -16.12
N SER A 209 8.55 23.91 -16.39
CA SER A 209 8.79 25.19 -15.69
C SER A 209 7.80 26.31 -16.01
N SER A 210 7.19 26.32 -17.21
CA SER A 210 6.22 27.35 -17.62
C SER A 210 5.04 26.82 -18.42
N LYS A 211 5.00 25.51 -18.68
CA LYS A 211 4.01 24.81 -19.52
C LYS A 211 3.82 23.39 -19.00
N VAL A 212 2.60 22.90 -19.11
CA VAL A 212 2.35 21.45 -19.12
C VAL A 212 2.60 20.95 -20.55
N TYR A 213 3.16 19.75 -20.66
CA TYR A 213 3.52 19.10 -21.91
C TYR A 213 2.91 17.71 -21.97
N VAL A 214 2.06 17.47 -22.97
CA VAL A 214 1.49 16.14 -23.26
C VAL A 214 2.29 15.53 -24.40
N SER A 215 2.60 14.25 -24.31
CA SER A 215 3.20 13.50 -25.41
C SER A 215 2.47 12.18 -25.57
N PHE A 216 1.63 12.11 -26.60
CA PHE A 216 0.80 10.95 -26.87
C PHE A 216 1.62 9.69 -27.13
N SER A 217 1.19 8.54 -26.62
CA SER A 217 1.74 7.25 -27.00
C SER A 217 1.14 6.75 -28.34
N ASN A 218 1.49 5.51 -28.73
CA ASN A 218 0.85 4.77 -29.81
C ASN A 218 1.06 3.27 -29.60
N ASP A 219 0.49 2.45 -30.50
CA ASP A 219 0.50 0.97 -30.53
C ASP A 219 1.89 0.28 -30.52
N ASN A 220 2.98 1.02 -30.28
CA ASN A 220 4.35 0.52 -30.12
C ASN A 220 5.08 1.18 -28.93
N GLY A 221 4.36 1.83 -28.01
CA GLY A 221 4.91 2.61 -26.88
C GLY A 221 5.71 3.86 -27.28
N ILE A 222 5.67 4.28 -28.55
CA ILE A 222 6.49 5.40 -29.03
C ILE A 222 5.77 6.73 -28.77
N PHE A 223 6.29 7.52 -27.83
CA PHE A 223 5.75 8.84 -27.57
C PHE A 223 6.03 9.84 -28.71
N SER A 224 5.04 10.68 -29.00
CA SER A 224 5.03 11.71 -30.05
C SER A 224 5.99 12.91 -29.80
N GLU A 225 5.90 14.00 -30.57
CA GLU A 225 6.52 15.26 -30.15
C GLU A 225 5.60 15.99 -29.17
N SER A 226 6.13 16.49 -28.05
CA SER A 226 5.31 17.09 -26.99
C SER A 226 4.47 18.28 -27.47
N VAL A 227 3.16 18.23 -27.20
CA VAL A 227 2.22 19.34 -27.36
C VAL A 227 2.23 20.22 -26.09
N SER A 228 2.15 21.53 -26.29
CA SER A 228 2.09 22.53 -25.21
C SER A 228 0.65 22.71 -24.72
N SER A 229 0.21 21.88 -23.78
CA SER A 229 -1.21 21.57 -23.52
C SER A 229 -2.05 22.66 -22.84
N ILE A 230 -1.44 23.67 -22.21
CA ILE A 230 -2.18 24.77 -21.55
C ILE A 230 -1.80 26.11 -22.18
N PRO A 231 -2.78 26.92 -22.66
CA PRO A 231 -2.52 28.26 -23.16
C PRO A 231 -1.84 29.15 -22.12
N SER A 232 -0.84 29.93 -22.54
CA SER A 232 0.03 30.73 -21.66
C SER A 232 -0.64 31.95 -20.97
N SER A 233 -1.96 32.00 -20.91
CA SER A 233 -2.77 33.10 -20.39
C SER A 233 -3.62 32.73 -19.17
N THR A 234 -3.62 31.47 -18.76
CA THR A 234 -4.47 30.92 -17.68
C THR A 234 -3.60 30.21 -16.65
N ASN A 235 -3.89 30.45 -15.35
CA ASN A 235 -3.10 30.00 -14.20
C ASN A 235 -2.71 28.51 -14.31
N GLY A 236 -1.45 28.22 -14.64
CA GLY A 236 -0.99 26.85 -14.90
C GLY A 236 -0.64 26.07 -13.63
N PHE A 237 -0.34 24.78 -13.81
CA PHE A 237 0.15 23.85 -12.79
C PHE A 237 1.68 23.83 -12.69
N THR A 238 2.33 24.97 -12.94
CA THR A 238 3.77 25.06 -13.22
C THR A 238 4.50 26.05 -12.31
N VAL A 239 5.83 25.94 -12.25
CA VAL A 239 6.70 26.77 -11.40
C VAL A 239 6.55 28.26 -11.69
N ASN A 240 6.81 28.69 -12.93
CA ASN A 240 6.81 30.10 -13.33
C ASN A 240 5.40 30.63 -13.63
N VAL A 241 4.45 29.74 -13.92
CA VAL A 241 3.05 30.07 -14.22
C VAL A 241 2.15 29.26 -13.31
N GLY A 242 1.76 29.88 -12.19
CA GLY A 242 0.93 29.30 -11.13
C GLY A 242 1.62 29.20 -9.77
N GLY A 243 2.95 29.03 -9.75
CA GLY A 243 3.72 28.94 -8.50
C GLY A 243 3.82 27.53 -7.91
N TRP A 244 3.62 26.50 -8.73
CA TRP A 244 3.67 25.09 -8.31
C TRP A 244 5.12 24.61 -8.24
N THR A 245 5.79 24.96 -7.14
CA THR A 245 7.24 24.71 -6.93
C THR A 245 7.57 23.39 -6.23
N ASP A 246 6.57 22.71 -5.67
CA ASP A 246 6.76 21.61 -4.72
C ASP A 246 5.56 20.67 -4.74
N ASN A 247 5.72 19.47 -5.30
CA ASN A 247 4.66 18.45 -5.40
C ASN A 247 4.36 17.78 -4.06
N ASN A 248 5.28 17.85 -3.08
CA ASN A 248 5.00 17.40 -1.73
C ASN A 248 3.99 18.34 -1.07
N THR A 249 4.18 19.65 -1.11
CA THR A 249 3.18 20.59 -0.56
C THR A 249 1.93 20.70 -1.44
N TYR A 250 2.11 20.76 -2.77
CA TYR A 250 1.08 21.00 -3.78
C TYR A 250 1.05 19.88 -4.85
N PRO A 251 0.55 18.68 -4.51
CA PRO A 251 0.51 17.57 -5.44
C PRO A 251 -0.36 17.89 -6.66
N ARG A 252 0.08 17.35 -7.80
CA ARG A 252 -0.66 17.26 -9.06
C ARG A 252 -0.79 15.78 -9.40
N VAL A 253 -1.97 15.38 -9.83
CA VAL A 253 -2.38 14.01 -10.18
C VAL A 253 -3.25 14.06 -11.43
N LEU A 254 -3.45 12.90 -12.06
CA LEU A 254 -4.35 12.68 -13.20
C LEU A 254 -5.47 11.72 -12.79
N GLY A 255 -6.56 11.74 -13.55
CA GLY A 255 -7.73 10.89 -13.34
C GLY A 255 -8.98 11.45 -14.01
N ASP A 256 -9.90 10.62 -14.50
CA ASP A 256 -11.18 11.08 -15.09
C ASP A 256 -12.18 11.47 -13.99
N VAL A 257 -12.25 12.78 -13.72
CA VAL A 257 -13.16 13.33 -12.69
C VAL A 257 -14.47 13.84 -13.28
N ASN A 258 -14.76 13.57 -14.56
CA ASN A 258 -15.94 14.06 -15.27
C ASN A 258 -16.77 12.98 -15.99
N GLY A 259 -16.20 11.79 -16.21
CA GLY A 259 -16.85 10.62 -16.79
C GLY A 259 -16.91 10.65 -18.32
N ASP A 260 -15.97 11.34 -18.98
CA ASP A 260 -15.85 11.37 -20.44
C ASP A 260 -14.78 10.42 -21.01
N GLY A 261 -14.10 9.67 -20.13
CA GLY A 261 -13.07 8.69 -20.46
C GLY A 261 -11.72 9.33 -20.77
N LEU A 262 -11.44 10.50 -20.21
CA LEU A 262 -10.20 11.25 -20.39
C LEU A 262 -9.61 11.67 -19.05
N ASP A 263 -8.33 11.44 -18.86
CA ASP A 263 -7.64 11.87 -17.63
C ASP A 263 -7.52 13.39 -17.53
N ASP A 264 -8.09 13.94 -16.46
CA ASP A 264 -8.09 15.36 -16.13
C ASP A 264 -6.93 15.72 -15.19
N ILE A 265 -6.46 16.97 -15.23
CA ILE A 265 -5.47 17.42 -14.24
C ILE A 265 -6.18 17.92 -12.97
N VAL A 266 -5.90 17.26 -11.84
CA VAL A 266 -6.26 17.75 -10.51
C VAL A 266 -5.01 18.19 -9.74
N GLY A 267 -5.03 19.44 -9.25
CA GLY A 267 -3.94 20.03 -8.47
C GLY A 267 -4.41 20.57 -7.12
N PHE A 268 -3.73 20.17 -6.06
CA PHE A 268 -4.00 20.62 -4.69
C PHE A 268 -3.19 21.89 -4.39
N GLY A 269 -3.80 23.06 -4.60
CA GLY A 269 -3.19 24.35 -4.30
C GLY A 269 -3.14 24.66 -2.81
N SER A 270 -2.76 25.89 -2.46
CA SER A 270 -2.62 26.31 -1.06
C SER A 270 -3.94 26.36 -0.28
N THR A 271 -5.06 26.65 -0.95
CA THR A 271 -6.41 26.75 -0.36
C THR A 271 -7.49 26.05 -1.20
N ASN A 272 -7.29 25.96 -2.53
CA ASN A 272 -8.25 25.41 -3.46
C ASN A 272 -7.67 24.13 -4.09
N VAL A 273 -8.54 23.17 -4.38
CA VAL A 273 -8.27 22.16 -5.41
C VAL A 273 -8.58 22.81 -6.77
N PHE A 274 -7.75 22.55 -7.77
CA PHE A 274 -7.93 23.05 -9.13
C PHE A 274 -8.11 21.88 -10.08
N VAL A 275 -9.15 21.90 -10.91
CA VAL A 275 -9.44 20.88 -11.93
C VAL A 275 -9.33 21.52 -13.31
N SER A 276 -8.78 20.81 -14.28
CA SER A 276 -8.51 21.28 -15.63
C SER A 276 -8.80 20.14 -16.58
N LEU A 277 -9.99 20.18 -17.17
CA LEU A 277 -10.54 19.06 -17.92
C LEU A 277 -9.75 18.83 -19.22
N SER A 278 -9.55 17.57 -19.61
CA SER A 278 -8.95 17.23 -20.91
C SER A 278 -9.90 17.58 -22.07
N LYS A 279 -9.38 17.47 -23.29
CA LYS A 279 -10.10 17.73 -24.56
C LYS A 279 -9.90 16.63 -25.59
N GLY A 280 -9.16 15.58 -25.26
CA GLY A 280 -8.73 14.55 -26.19
C GLY A 280 -7.70 15.00 -27.23
N ASP A 281 -7.41 16.30 -27.36
CA ASP A 281 -6.49 16.86 -28.36
C ASP A 281 -5.11 17.25 -27.79
N GLY A 282 -4.82 16.79 -26.56
CA GLY A 282 -3.57 17.07 -25.86
C GLY A 282 -3.51 18.49 -25.30
N ASN A 283 -4.66 19.17 -25.18
CA ASN A 283 -4.83 20.40 -24.44
C ASN A 283 -5.88 20.24 -23.33
N PHE A 284 -5.77 21.05 -22.29
CA PHE A 284 -6.73 21.09 -21.19
C PHE A 284 -7.55 22.40 -21.20
N ASP A 285 -8.66 22.42 -20.49
CA ASP A 285 -9.43 23.64 -20.20
C ASP A 285 -8.81 24.48 -19.08
N PRO A 286 -9.03 25.81 -19.04
CA PRO A 286 -8.50 26.68 -18.00
C PRO A 286 -8.83 26.18 -16.59
N PRO A 287 -7.86 26.08 -15.65
CA PRO A 287 -8.12 25.46 -14.36
C PRO A 287 -9.20 26.18 -13.54
N VAL A 288 -10.22 25.43 -13.14
CA VAL A 288 -11.35 25.87 -12.31
C VAL A 288 -11.06 25.55 -10.85
N ALA A 289 -11.38 26.48 -9.95
CA ALA A 289 -11.00 26.40 -8.54
C ALA A 289 -12.18 26.00 -7.63
N HIS A 290 -11.97 24.95 -6.84
CA HIS A 290 -12.95 24.37 -5.91
C HIS A 290 -12.39 24.30 -4.49
N GLN A 291 -13.26 24.24 -3.49
CA GLN A 291 -12.88 24.22 -2.07
C GLN A 291 -13.54 23.06 -1.30
N PRO A 292 -13.32 21.79 -1.70
CA PRO A 292 -13.76 20.65 -0.87
C PRO A 292 -13.01 20.62 0.46
N GLY A 293 -11.72 20.97 0.46
CA GLY A 293 -10.83 20.88 1.62
C GLY A 293 -9.47 20.38 1.15
N LEU A 294 -8.86 19.48 1.92
CA LEU A 294 -7.71 18.65 1.52
C LEU A 294 -6.44 19.44 1.08
N THR A 295 -6.34 20.71 1.48
CA THR A 295 -5.21 21.61 1.15
C THR A 295 -4.51 22.14 2.42
N PRO A 296 -3.29 22.72 2.30
CA PRO A 296 -2.55 23.24 3.44
C PRO A 296 -3.34 24.26 4.29
N ASN A 297 -3.98 25.24 3.67
CA ASN A 297 -4.72 26.29 4.38
C ASN A 297 -6.19 25.94 4.65
N LEU A 298 -6.75 24.92 3.97
CA LEU A 298 -8.11 24.44 4.17
C LEU A 298 -8.10 22.92 4.44
N GLY A 299 -7.82 22.58 5.70
CA GLY A 299 -7.78 21.20 6.20
C GLY A 299 -6.46 20.83 6.88
N GLY A 300 -5.37 21.57 6.64
CA GLY A 300 -4.07 21.35 7.29
C GLY A 300 -3.17 20.33 6.58
N TRP A 301 -3.39 20.09 5.29
CA TRP A 301 -2.70 19.07 4.49
C TRP A 301 -1.37 19.60 3.97
N THR A 302 -0.38 19.69 4.86
CA THR A 302 0.89 20.40 4.64
C THR A 302 1.83 19.74 3.65
N ASP A 303 1.78 18.41 3.52
CA ASP A 303 2.73 17.63 2.75
C ASP A 303 2.16 16.25 2.37
N ASN A 304 2.42 15.81 1.14
CA ASN A 304 1.95 14.55 0.55
C ASN A 304 2.71 13.33 1.07
N ASN A 305 3.88 13.54 1.67
CA ASN A 305 4.62 12.48 2.33
C ASN A 305 3.89 12.01 3.60
N THR A 306 3.54 12.91 4.53
CA THR A 306 2.76 12.52 5.72
C THR A 306 1.30 12.25 5.34
N TYR A 307 0.71 13.14 4.55
CA TYR A 307 -0.71 13.17 4.19
C TYR A 307 -0.94 13.06 2.68
N PRO A 308 -0.72 11.89 2.07
CA PRO A 308 -0.94 11.68 0.64
C PRO A 308 -2.40 11.96 0.26
N ARG A 309 -2.57 12.57 -0.91
CA ARG A 309 -3.83 12.74 -1.63
C ARG A 309 -3.69 12.15 -3.01
N MET A 310 -4.69 11.41 -3.43
CA MET A 310 -4.72 10.54 -4.62
C MET A 310 -6.11 10.63 -5.26
N LEU A 311 -6.23 10.13 -6.48
CA LEU A 311 -7.49 9.94 -7.19
C LEU A 311 -7.74 8.44 -7.37
N GLY A 312 -9.01 8.07 -7.53
CA GLY A 312 -9.47 6.72 -7.85
C GLY A 312 -10.97 6.53 -7.62
N ASP A 313 -11.63 5.63 -8.35
CA ASP A 313 -13.07 5.34 -8.19
C ASP A 313 -13.30 4.36 -7.03
N VAL A 314 -13.72 4.89 -5.89
CA VAL A 314 -14.00 4.12 -4.66
C VAL A 314 -15.49 3.88 -4.44
N ASN A 315 -16.32 4.20 -5.43
CA ASN A 315 -17.78 4.14 -5.33
C ASN A 315 -18.47 3.39 -6.51
N GLY A 316 -17.77 3.17 -7.61
CA GLY A 316 -18.21 2.40 -8.77
C GLY A 316 -19.13 3.17 -9.72
N ASP A 317 -19.04 4.50 -9.75
CA ASP A 317 -19.78 5.35 -10.69
C ASP A 317 -18.99 5.75 -11.94
N GLY A 318 -17.74 5.29 -12.06
CA GLY A 318 -16.83 5.55 -13.17
C GLY A 318 -16.21 6.94 -13.12
N LEU A 319 -16.08 7.53 -11.93
CA LEU A 319 -15.48 8.83 -11.69
C LEU A 319 -14.41 8.76 -10.62
N ASP A 320 -13.27 9.40 -10.87
CA ASP A 320 -12.20 9.47 -9.90
C ASP A 320 -12.54 10.40 -8.73
N ASP A 321 -12.60 9.82 -7.53
CA ASP A 321 -12.84 10.52 -6.27
C ASP A 321 -11.53 11.02 -5.66
N ILE A 322 -11.57 12.07 -4.83
CA ILE A 322 -10.38 12.45 -4.05
C ILE A 322 -10.33 11.66 -2.74
N ILE A 323 -9.27 10.86 -2.57
CA ILE A 323 -8.93 10.17 -1.33
C ILE A 323 -7.74 10.88 -0.68
N GLY A 324 -7.86 11.22 0.60
CA GLY A 324 -6.81 11.82 1.41
C GLY A 324 -6.52 11.05 2.70
N PHE A 325 -5.27 10.71 2.96
CA PHE A 325 -4.83 10.09 4.21
C PHE A 325 -4.49 11.15 5.26
N GLY A 326 -5.45 11.48 6.14
CA GLY A 326 -5.25 12.46 7.20
C GLY A 326 -4.44 11.92 8.38
N SER A 327 -4.37 12.68 9.47
CA SER A 327 -3.60 12.27 10.65
C SER A 327 -4.18 11.04 11.38
N THR A 328 -5.49 10.85 11.35
CA THR A 328 -6.20 9.73 12.02
C THR A 328 -7.26 9.06 11.13
N ASN A 329 -7.76 9.77 10.12
CA ASN A 329 -8.86 9.33 9.25
C ASN A 329 -8.39 9.33 7.79
N VAL A 330 -8.90 8.40 7.00
CA VAL A 330 -8.96 8.57 5.54
C VAL A 330 -10.17 9.47 5.24
N PHE A 331 -10.04 10.34 4.25
CA PHE A 331 -11.10 11.24 3.81
C PHE A 331 -11.42 10.98 2.35
N VAL A 332 -12.70 10.79 2.02
CA VAL A 332 -13.19 10.59 0.65
C VAL A 332 -14.07 11.78 0.27
N SER A 333 -13.82 12.37 -0.89
CA SER A 333 -14.49 13.56 -1.42
C SER A 333 -14.97 13.21 -2.82
N LEU A 334 -16.20 12.69 -2.89
CA LEU A 334 -16.74 12.09 -4.11
C LEU A 334 -16.81 13.10 -5.26
N SER A 335 -16.56 12.65 -6.48
CA SER A 335 -16.76 13.42 -7.70
C SER A 335 -18.26 13.67 -7.97
N LYS A 336 -18.55 14.53 -8.94
CA LYS A 336 -19.91 14.91 -9.37
C LYS A 336 -20.13 14.79 -10.88
N GLY A 337 -19.10 14.37 -11.62
CA GLY A 337 -19.14 14.34 -13.09
C GLY A 337 -19.15 15.73 -13.73
N ASP A 338 -18.77 16.79 -12.98
CA ASP A 338 -18.71 18.17 -13.48
C ASP A 338 -17.37 18.88 -13.18
N GLY A 339 -16.33 18.09 -12.86
CA GLY A 339 -15.02 18.59 -12.41
C GLY A 339 -15.05 19.19 -11.00
N THR A 340 -16.10 18.92 -10.21
CA THR A 340 -16.23 19.37 -8.83
C THR A 340 -16.54 18.21 -7.88
N PHE A 341 -16.23 18.39 -6.60
CA PHE A 341 -16.31 17.33 -5.59
C PHE A 341 -17.31 17.68 -4.48
N ASP A 342 -17.81 16.67 -3.77
CA ASP A 342 -18.56 16.85 -2.51
C ASP A 342 -17.64 17.07 -1.30
N PRO A 343 -18.14 17.67 -0.19
CA PRO A 343 -17.35 17.87 1.01
C PRO A 343 -16.79 16.52 1.55
N PRO A 344 -15.51 16.47 1.97
CA PRO A 344 -14.86 15.22 2.34
C PRO A 344 -15.51 14.58 3.58
N VAL A 345 -15.89 13.32 3.45
CA VAL A 345 -16.39 12.45 4.51
C VAL A 345 -15.22 11.70 5.13
N ALA A 346 -15.26 11.47 6.45
CA ALA A 346 -14.14 10.88 7.20
C ALA A 346 -14.41 9.43 7.60
N HIS A 347 -13.46 8.54 7.28
CA HIS A 347 -13.49 7.10 7.50
C HIS A 347 -12.27 6.65 8.31
N GLN A 348 -12.39 5.53 9.01
CA GLN A 348 -11.33 5.00 9.88
C GLN A 348 -10.99 3.53 9.60
N PRO A 349 -10.61 3.15 8.35
CA PRO A 349 -10.06 1.81 8.10
C PRO A 349 -8.74 1.61 8.85
N GLY A 350 -7.92 2.66 8.95
CA GLY A 350 -6.59 2.63 9.53
C GLY A 350 -5.63 3.43 8.66
N LEU A 351 -4.44 2.88 8.42
CA LEU A 351 -3.51 3.33 7.37
C LEU A 351 -3.10 4.82 7.44
N THR A 352 -3.13 5.41 8.64
CA THR A 352 -2.77 6.81 8.92
C THR A 352 -1.68 6.93 9.99
N PRO A 353 -1.03 8.11 10.15
CA PRO A 353 0.03 8.32 11.13
C PRO A 353 -0.38 7.94 12.57
N ASN A 354 -1.55 8.40 13.04
CA ASN A 354 -2.02 8.14 14.41
C ASN A 354 -2.77 6.81 14.54
N LEU A 355 -3.34 6.28 13.46
CA LEU A 355 -4.08 5.02 13.44
C LEU A 355 -3.44 4.06 12.42
N GLY A 356 -2.39 3.38 12.87
CA GLY A 356 -1.62 2.40 12.09
C GLY A 356 -0.12 2.67 12.05
N GLY A 357 0.34 3.89 12.35
CA GLY A 357 1.77 4.25 12.40
C GLY A 357 2.37 4.66 11.05
N TRP A 358 1.54 5.08 10.09
CA TRP A 358 1.93 5.41 8.72
C TRP A 358 2.50 6.83 8.64
N THR A 359 3.72 7.00 9.14
CA THR A 359 4.35 8.32 9.34
C THR A 359 4.70 9.05 8.05
N ASP A 360 4.97 8.34 6.96
CA ASP A 360 5.47 8.91 5.71
C ASP A 360 5.30 7.94 4.54
N ASN A 361 4.93 8.47 3.36
CA ASN A 361 4.73 7.73 2.11
C ASN A 361 6.04 7.28 1.44
N ASN A 362 7.19 7.76 1.93
CA ASN A 362 8.49 7.31 1.48
C ASN A 362 8.83 5.93 2.08
N THR A 363 8.78 5.78 3.41
CA THR A 363 9.02 4.48 4.07
C THR A 363 7.82 3.55 3.88
N TYR A 364 6.61 4.09 4.11
CA TYR A 364 5.34 3.37 4.12
C TYR A 364 4.36 3.95 3.08
N PRO A 365 4.60 3.72 1.77
CA PRO A 365 3.71 4.19 0.72
C PRO A 365 2.30 3.61 0.91
N ARG A 366 1.33 4.49 0.70
CA ARG A 366 -0.09 4.19 0.49
C ARG A 366 -0.44 4.58 -0.94
N MET A 367 -1.25 3.75 -1.56
CA MET A 367 -1.66 3.75 -2.97
C MET A 367 -3.14 3.37 -3.07
N LEU A 368 -3.70 3.64 -4.25
CA LEU A 368 -5.02 3.19 -4.69
C LEU A 368 -4.83 2.32 -5.94
N GLY A 369 -5.71 1.33 -6.11
CA GLY A 369 -5.72 0.40 -7.23
C GLY A 369 -6.70 -0.75 -6.99
N ASP A 370 -7.36 -1.29 -8.02
CA ASP A 370 -8.24 -2.47 -7.90
C ASP A 370 -7.41 -3.75 -7.82
N VAL A 371 -7.11 -4.23 -6.61
CA VAL A 371 -6.33 -5.46 -6.40
C VAL A 371 -7.20 -6.71 -6.27
N ASN A 372 -8.50 -6.62 -6.56
CA ASN A 372 -9.45 -7.71 -6.31
C ASN A 372 -10.35 -8.07 -7.52
N GLY A 373 -10.48 -7.17 -8.49
CA GLY A 373 -11.21 -7.33 -9.74
C GLY A 373 -12.71 -7.03 -9.64
N ASP A 374 -13.12 -6.18 -8.70
CA ASP A 374 -14.51 -5.72 -8.59
C ASP A 374 -14.79 -4.37 -9.27
N GLY A 375 -13.76 -3.75 -9.84
CA GLY A 375 -13.82 -2.47 -10.54
C GLY A 375 -13.82 -1.26 -9.60
N LEU A 376 -13.31 -1.42 -8.37
CA LEU A 376 -13.20 -0.37 -7.35
C LEU A 376 -11.76 -0.23 -6.88
N ASP A 377 -11.29 1.01 -6.72
CA ASP A 377 -9.97 1.26 -6.17
C ASP A 377 -9.91 0.92 -4.68
N ASP A 378 -9.05 -0.03 -4.32
CA ASP A 378 -8.78 -0.42 -2.94
C ASP A 378 -7.68 0.45 -2.32
N ILE A 379 -7.58 0.48 -0.99
CA ILE A 379 -6.40 1.08 -0.34
C ILE A 379 -5.33 0.01 -0.11
N ILE A 380 -4.17 0.20 -0.76
CA ILE A 380 -2.96 -0.60 -0.55
C ILE A 380 -1.96 0.21 0.28
N GLY A 381 -1.45 -0.38 1.37
CA GLY A 381 -0.39 0.20 2.19
C GLY A 381 0.78 -0.77 2.36
N PHE A 382 2.00 -0.32 2.07
CA PHE A 382 3.23 -1.07 2.34
C PHE A 382 3.75 -0.78 3.76
N GLY A 383 3.41 -1.63 4.72
CA GLY A 383 3.76 -1.45 6.13
C GLY A 383 5.20 -1.87 6.44
N SER A 384 5.56 -1.92 7.72
CA SER A 384 6.93 -2.27 8.15
C SER A 384 7.31 -3.72 7.83
N THR A 385 6.37 -4.66 7.95
CA THR A 385 6.58 -6.10 7.66
C THR A 385 5.58 -6.64 6.64
N ASN A 386 4.32 -6.20 6.71
CA ASN A 386 3.24 -6.69 5.85
C ASN A 386 2.81 -5.56 4.89
N VAL A 387 2.33 -5.93 3.71
CA VAL A 387 1.43 -5.06 2.93
C VAL A 387 0.03 -5.21 3.52
N PHE A 388 -0.78 -4.17 3.46
CA PHE A 388 -2.13 -4.12 3.96
C PHE A 388 -3.07 -3.71 2.84
N VAL A 389 -4.15 -4.46 2.64
CA VAL A 389 -5.21 -4.17 1.66
C VAL A 389 -6.50 -3.88 2.41
N SER A 390 -7.16 -2.78 2.08
CA SER A 390 -8.38 -2.29 2.72
C SER A 390 -9.41 -2.04 1.63
N LEU A 391 -10.23 -3.06 1.37
CA LEU A 391 -11.09 -3.11 0.19
C LEU A 391 -12.15 -2.00 0.18
N SER A 392 -12.45 -1.47 -1.00
CA SER A 392 -13.58 -0.57 -1.24
C SER A 392 -14.92 -1.27 -1.09
N LYS A 393 -15.99 -0.49 -0.89
CA LYS A 393 -17.36 -1.01 -0.68
C LYS A 393 -18.38 -0.56 -1.70
N GLY A 394 -17.97 0.24 -2.69
CA GLY A 394 -18.88 0.87 -3.65
C GLY A 394 -19.78 1.93 -3.01
N ASP A 395 -19.36 2.52 -1.88
CA ASP A 395 -20.08 3.60 -1.20
C ASP A 395 -19.16 4.71 -0.65
N GLY A 396 -17.91 4.78 -1.14
CA GLY A 396 -16.88 5.67 -0.63
C GLY A 396 -16.37 5.30 0.76
N THR A 397 -16.66 4.09 1.25
CA THR A 397 -16.12 3.54 2.49
C THR A 397 -15.33 2.25 2.25
N PHE A 398 -14.50 1.87 3.22
CA PHE A 398 -13.58 0.74 3.10
C PHE A 398 -13.80 -0.30 4.21
N ASP A 399 -13.34 -1.53 3.99
CA ASP A 399 -13.22 -2.56 5.03
C ASP A 399 -11.96 -2.41 5.90
N PRO A 400 -11.91 -3.04 7.09
CA PRO A 400 -10.71 -3.07 7.90
C PRO A 400 -9.53 -3.71 7.14
N PRO A 401 -8.30 -3.16 7.23
CA PRO A 401 -7.16 -3.63 6.46
C PRO A 401 -6.75 -5.06 6.81
N VAL A 402 -6.69 -5.92 5.81
CA VAL A 402 -6.17 -7.29 5.86
C VAL A 402 -4.66 -7.27 5.56
N ALA A 403 -3.89 -8.15 6.20
CA ALA A 403 -2.43 -8.17 6.09
C ALA A 403 -1.93 -9.28 5.16
N HIS A 404 -1.10 -8.92 4.19
CA HIS A 404 -0.49 -9.77 3.18
C HIS A 404 1.05 -9.71 3.28
N GLN A 405 1.76 -10.76 2.85
CA GLN A 405 3.22 -10.86 2.98
C GLN A 405 3.95 -11.12 1.64
N PRO A 406 3.79 -10.26 0.62
CA PRO A 406 4.51 -10.38 -0.65
C PRO A 406 6.02 -10.09 -0.53
N GLY A 407 6.50 -9.58 0.62
CA GLY A 407 7.92 -9.28 0.83
C GLY A 407 8.35 -7.87 0.41
N LEU A 408 7.46 -7.04 -0.16
CA LEU A 408 7.76 -5.67 -0.62
C LEU A 408 7.82 -4.61 0.50
N THR A 409 8.34 -4.98 1.68
CA THR A 409 8.34 -4.16 2.90
C THR A 409 9.76 -3.98 3.49
N PRO A 410 9.99 -2.95 4.34
CA PRO A 410 11.30 -2.70 4.95
C PRO A 410 11.90 -3.91 5.68
N ASN A 411 11.10 -4.62 6.49
CA ASN A 411 11.59 -5.72 7.33
C ASN A 411 11.67 -7.06 6.60
N LEU A 412 10.82 -7.30 5.58
CA LEU A 412 10.73 -8.61 4.91
C LEU A 412 11.53 -8.67 3.59
N GLY A 413 11.75 -7.53 2.92
CA GLY A 413 12.53 -7.46 1.67
C GLY A 413 13.53 -6.29 1.57
N GLY A 414 13.66 -5.45 2.59
CA GLY A 414 14.65 -4.35 2.61
C GLY A 414 14.20 -3.06 1.91
N TRP A 415 12.90 -2.89 1.67
CA TRP A 415 12.29 -1.74 0.99
C TRP A 415 12.23 -0.50 1.90
N THR A 416 13.38 0.10 2.19
CA THR A 416 13.52 1.16 3.21
C THR A 416 12.90 2.49 2.82
N ASP A 417 12.82 2.81 1.53
CA ASP A 417 12.35 4.10 1.04
C ASP A 417 11.94 4.05 -0.45
N ASN A 418 10.80 4.67 -0.78
CA ASN A 418 10.22 4.69 -2.13
C ASN A 418 11.02 5.56 -3.12
N ASN A 419 11.96 6.37 -2.63
CA ASN A 419 12.86 7.12 -3.49
C ASN A 419 13.96 6.21 -4.08
N THR A 420 14.69 5.46 -3.25
CA THR A 420 15.73 4.53 -3.73
C THR A 420 15.12 3.26 -4.32
N TYR A 421 14.12 2.71 -3.63
CA TYR A 421 13.43 1.47 -3.97
C TYR A 421 11.92 1.72 -4.16
N PRO A 422 11.50 2.30 -5.30
CA PRO A 422 10.08 2.50 -5.60
C PRO A 422 9.28 1.21 -5.49
N ARG A 423 8.07 1.38 -4.95
CA ARG A 423 6.93 0.49 -5.12
C ARG A 423 5.85 1.27 -5.84
N MET A 424 5.02 0.58 -6.61
CA MET A 424 3.86 1.08 -7.35
C MET A 424 2.88 -0.07 -7.60
N LEU A 425 1.72 0.26 -8.18
CA LEU A 425 0.68 -0.68 -8.60
C LEU A 425 0.53 -0.62 -10.12
N GLY A 426 -0.08 -1.64 -10.71
CA GLY A 426 -0.38 -1.73 -12.15
C GLY A 426 -0.70 -3.16 -12.56
N ASP A 427 -1.68 -3.38 -13.43
CA ASP A 427 -2.05 -4.70 -13.99
C ASP A 427 -1.00 -5.19 -15.00
N VAL A 428 0.04 -5.90 -14.56
CA VAL A 428 1.21 -6.20 -15.42
C VAL A 428 1.10 -7.52 -16.18
N ASP A 429 0.06 -8.32 -15.90
CA ASP A 429 -0.29 -9.54 -16.64
C ASP A 429 -1.60 -9.46 -17.44
N GLY A 430 -2.26 -8.29 -17.44
CA GLY A 430 -3.42 -7.96 -18.27
C GLY A 430 -4.69 -8.67 -17.85
N ASN A 431 -4.82 -8.97 -16.56
CA ASN A 431 -5.92 -9.75 -16.01
C ASN A 431 -7.11 -8.86 -15.56
N GLY A 432 -6.89 -7.55 -15.42
CA GLY A 432 -7.85 -6.56 -14.93
C GLY A 432 -7.75 -6.25 -13.44
N THR A 433 -6.63 -6.61 -12.78
CA THR A 433 -6.37 -6.25 -11.37
C THR A 433 -4.95 -5.73 -11.19
N ASP A 434 -4.78 -4.71 -10.37
CA ASP A 434 -3.48 -4.11 -10.08
C ASP A 434 -2.55 -5.05 -9.31
N ASP A 435 -1.37 -5.30 -9.86
CA ASP A 435 -0.29 -6.06 -9.24
C ASP A 435 0.63 -5.17 -8.40
N LEU A 436 1.42 -5.78 -7.53
CA LEU A 436 2.36 -5.04 -6.68
C LEU A 436 3.77 -5.07 -7.28
N ILE A 437 4.22 -3.93 -7.81
CA ILE A 437 5.53 -3.78 -8.46
C ILE A 437 6.55 -3.16 -7.49
N GLY A 438 7.75 -3.73 -7.41
CA GLY A 438 8.88 -3.24 -6.62
C GLY A 438 10.20 -3.18 -7.39
N PHE A 439 10.88 -2.03 -7.34
CA PHE A 439 12.20 -1.78 -7.95
C PHE A 439 13.37 -2.00 -6.98
N GLY A 440 13.95 -3.19 -7.00
CA GLY A 440 14.95 -3.62 -6.02
C GLY A 440 16.34 -3.07 -6.30
N SER A 441 17.34 -3.55 -5.54
CA SER A 441 18.73 -3.14 -5.77
C SER A 441 19.29 -3.65 -7.11
N SER A 442 18.89 -4.85 -7.55
CA SER A 442 19.34 -5.50 -8.78
C SER A 442 18.23 -5.78 -9.79
N ASP A 443 17.06 -6.19 -9.32
CA ASP A 443 15.96 -6.72 -10.13
C ASP A 443 14.63 -6.05 -9.75
N VAL A 444 13.66 -6.07 -10.67
CA VAL A 444 12.27 -5.70 -10.40
C VAL A 444 11.54 -6.96 -9.91
N PHE A 445 10.62 -6.78 -8.97
CA PHE A 445 9.84 -7.85 -8.35
C PHE A 445 8.35 -7.52 -8.50
N VAL A 446 7.56 -8.51 -8.90
CA VAL A 446 6.10 -8.42 -9.01
C VAL A 446 5.48 -9.46 -8.08
N SER A 447 4.45 -9.06 -7.33
CA SER A 447 3.50 -9.98 -6.70
C SER A 447 2.20 -9.84 -7.48
N LEU A 448 1.70 -10.93 -8.06
CA LEU A 448 0.48 -10.88 -8.85
C LEU A 448 -0.73 -10.85 -7.92
N SER A 449 -1.70 -10.00 -8.23
CA SER A 449 -3.02 -10.03 -7.63
C SER A 449 -3.80 -11.19 -8.26
N GLU A 450 -4.20 -12.16 -7.43
CA GLU A 450 -4.98 -13.30 -7.92
C GLU A 450 -6.39 -12.85 -8.29
N ASN A 451 -6.59 -12.59 -9.59
CA ASN A 451 -7.86 -12.26 -10.22
C ASN A 451 -9.03 -13.09 -9.67
N SER A 452 -9.76 -12.46 -8.75
CA SER A 452 -10.88 -13.00 -7.97
C SER A 452 -10.87 -14.53 -7.73
N VAL A 453 -9.96 -15.01 -6.86
CA VAL A 453 -10.45 -15.98 -5.86
C VAL A 453 -11.57 -15.24 -5.13
N THR A 454 -12.82 -15.56 -5.46
CA THR A 454 -14.01 -14.98 -4.82
C THR A 454 -13.78 -15.01 -3.32
N LEU A 455 -13.47 -13.85 -2.74
CA LEU A 455 -13.16 -13.82 -1.32
C LEU A 455 -14.40 -14.33 -0.60
N PRO A 456 -14.27 -15.31 0.34
CA PRO A 456 -15.35 -15.51 1.28
C PRO A 456 -15.64 -14.13 1.92
N PRO A 457 -16.92 -13.76 2.10
CA PRO A 457 -17.31 -12.40 2.50
C PRO A 457 -16.49 -11.90 3.69
N PRO A 458 -16.27 -10.58 3.80
CA PRO A 458 -15.29 -9.97 4.71
C PRO A 458 -15.37 -10.59 6.09
N PRO A 459 -14.24 -11.10 6.64
CA PRO A 459 -14.22 -12.15 7.63
C PRO A 459 -15.07 -11.78 8.85
N PRO A 460 -16.19 -12.49 9.10
CA PRO A 460 -17.07 -12.11 10.18
C PRO A 460 -16.35 -12.19 11.52
N VAL A 461 -16.50 -11.09 12.26
CA VAL A 461 -16.90 -11.09 13.66
C VAL A 461 -17.29 -12.49 14.11
N TRP A 462 -16.49 -13.07 15.00
CA TRP A 462 -16.71 -14.40 15.57
C TRP A 462 -18.18 -14.73 15.84
N GLU A 463 -18.72 -15.68 15.09
CA GLU A 463 -20.13 -16.04 15.16
C GLU A 463 -20.40 -17.13 16.18
N ASN A 464 -21.66 -17.21 16.61
CA ASN A 464 -22.07 -18.20 17.58
C ASN A 464 -22.21 -19.58 16.91
N PRO A 465 -21.49 -20.63 17.36
CA PRO A 465 -21.55 -21.96 16.72
C PRO A 465 -22.91 -22.66 16.87
N LEU A 466 -23.84 -22.07 17.64
CA LEU A 466 -25.25 -22.45 17.70
C LEU A 466 -26.14 -21.21 17.49
N VAL A 467 -27.17 -21.35 16.65
CA VAL A 467 -28.15 -20.30 16.36
C VAL A 467 -28.73 -19.69 17.65
N SER A 468 -28.76 -18.36 17.75
CA SER A 468 -29.23 -17.64 18.93
C SER A 468 -30.63 -18.09 19.40
N GLY A 469 -30.77 -18.36 20.69
CA GLY A 469 -32.01 -18.88 21.30
C GLY A 469 -32.23 -20.39 21.15
N SER A 470 -31.36 -21.13 20.46
CA SER A 470 -31.41 -22.61 20.38
C SER A 470 -30.74 -23.32 21.57
N TYR A 471 -29.97 -22.57 22.37
CA TYR A 471 -29.16 -23.07 23.48
C TYR A 471 -29.28 -22.18 24.74
N THR A 472 -28.74 -22.67 25.84
CA THR A 472 -28.40 -21.86 27.02
C THR A 472 -26.97 -22.12 27.45
N VAL A 473 -26.21 -21.10 27.82
CA VAL A 473 -24.89 -21.29 28.45
C VAL A 473 -25.08 -22.01 29.78
N SER A 474 -24.63 -23.26 29.87
CA SER A 474 -24.75 -24.11 31.06
C SER A 474 -23.51 -24.09 31.93
N GLN A 475 -22.34 -23.79 31.36
CA GLN A 475 -21.08 -23.70 32.08
C GLN A 475 -20.11 -22.73 31.38
N GLU A 476 -19.51 -21.82 32.14
CA GLU A 476 -18.56 -20.81 31.65
C GLU A 476 -17.09 -21.33 31.68
N PHE A 477 -16.18 -20.59 31.05
CA PHE A 477 -14.74 -20.88 31.08
C PHE A 477 -14.10 -20.61 32.46
N TYR A 478 -13.32 -21.55 32.99
CA TYR A 478 -12.50 -21.40 34.21
C TYR A 478 -11.37 -22.45 34.24
N PRO A 479 -10.40 -22.42 35.18
CA PRO A 479 -9.17 -23.24 35.09
C PRO A 479 -9.35 -24.76 34.89
N ASP A 480 -10.41 -25.37 35.46
CA ASP A 480 -10.72 -26.79 35.29
C ASP A 480 -11.75 -27.07 34.17
N HIS A 481 -12.16 -26.04 33.43
CA HIS A 481 -13.14 -26.10 32.34
C HIS A 481 -12.68 -25.29 31.13
N GLY A 482 -12.09 -26.00 30.15
CA GLY A 482 -11.29 -25.41 29.08
C GLY A 482 -12.03 -24.68 27.95
N GLY A 483 -13.33 -24.45 28.10
CA GLY A 483 -14.23 -23.91 27.10
C GLY A 483 -15.53 -23.40 27.72
N ILE A 484 -16.57 -23.25 26.89
CA ILE A 484 -17.92 -22.89 27.30
C ILE A 484 -18.90 -24.01 26.89
N ASP A 485 -19.85 -24.35 27.77
CA ASP A 485 -20.88 -25.34 27.47
C ASP A 485 -22.16 -24.65 27.04
N LEU A 486 -22.62 -24.98 25.82
CA LEU A 486 -23.86 -24.51 25.25
C LEU A 486 -24.87 -25.67 25.24
N ALA A 487 -25.73 -25.74 26.27
CA ALA A 487 -26.73 -26.79 26.40
C ALA A 487 -27.83 -26.63 25.35
N ALA A 488 -28.00 -27.65 24.50
CA ALA A 488 -28.96 -27.69 23.41
C ALA A 488 -29.37 -29.15 23.11
N PRO A 489 -30.54 -29.40 22.48
CA PRO A 489 -30.97 -30.75 22.12
C PRO A 489 -29.97 -31.51 21.23
N ILE A 490 -29.94 -32.84 21.35
CA ILE A 490 -29.20 -33.70 20.40
C ILE A 490 -29.79 -33.48 19.00
N GLY A 491 -28.92 -33.24 18.00
CA GLY A 491 -29.31 -32.97 16.62
C GLY A 491 -29.41 -31.49 16.27
N THR A 492 -29.27 -30.56 17.22
CA THR A 492 -29.13 -29.12 16.90
C THR A 492 -27.88 -28.94 16.01
N PRO A 493 -27.98 -28.28 14.83
CA PRO A 493 -26.83 -28.01 13.98
C PRO A 493 -25.73 -27.25 14.72
N ILE A 494 -24.48 -27.58 14.43
CA ILE A 494 -23.30 -26.81 14.83
C ILE A 494 -22.67 -26.23 13.58
N GLU A 495 -22.48 -24.93 13.57
CA GLU A 495 -21.76 -24.16 12.55
C GLU A 495 -20.35 -23.83 13.06
N ALA A 496 -19.41 -23.56 12.14
CA ALA A 496 -18.07 -23.13 12.55
C ALA A 496 -18.12 -21.69 13.08
N ALA A 497 -17.47 -21.40 14.20
CA ALA A 497 -17.50 -20.07 14.81
C ALA A 497 -16.63 -19.01 14.08
N LYS A 498 -15.81 -19.46 13.12
CA LYS A 498 -14.90 -18.63 12.31
C LYS A 498 -14.43 -19.43 11.08
N ASN A 499 -14.13 -18.74 9.98
CA ASN A 499 -13.50 -19.31 8.79
C ASN A 499 -12.17 -20.05 9.10
N GLY A 500 -11.92 -21.19 8.44
CA GLY A 500 -10.73 -21.99 8.72
C GLY A 500 -10.65 -23.34 8.01
N ASN A 501 -9.60 -24.11 8.33
CA ASN A 501 -9.33 -25.43 7.78
C ASN A 501 -9.53 -26.50 8.86
N VAL A 502 -10.30 -27.55 8.56
CA VAL A 502 -10.56 -28.63 9.52
C VAL A 502 -9.28 -29.48 9.72
N LEU A 503 -8.62 -29.30 10.86
CA LEU A 503 -7.42 -30.06 11.25
C LEU A 503 -7.73 -31.49 11.67
N PHE A 504 -8.86 -31.69 12.35
CA PHE A 504 -9.19 -32.97 12.96
C PHE A 504 -10.69 -33.24 12.93
N VAL A 505 -11.05 -34.49 12.62
CA VAL A 505 -12.38 -35.04 12.81
C VAL A 505 -12.21 -36.43 13.38
N GLY A 506 -12.70 -36.68 14.60
CA GLY A 506 -12.42 -37.95 15.26
C GLY A 506 -13.17 -38.16 16.56
N THR A 507 -12.83 -39.24 17.27
CA THR A 507 -13.55 -39.63 18.48
C THR A 507 -12.61 -40.13 19.56
N ASP A 508 -12.72 -39.60 20.77
CA ASP A 508 -12.04 -40.11 21.96
C ASP A 508 -12.98 -40.24 23.17
N GLN A 509 -12.45 -40.75 24.28
CA GLN A 509 -13.21 -41.05 25.50
C GLN A 509 -13.65 -39.81 26.30
N PHE A 510 -13.00 -38.66 26.11
CA PHE A 510 -13.24 -37.43 26.84
C PHE A 510 -14.12 -36.49 26.01
N GLY A 511 -13.65 -36.05 24.85
CA GLY A 511 -14.38 -35.15 23.95
C GLY A 511 -15.51 -35.83 23.20
N GLY A 512 -15.60 -37.17 23.22
CA GLY A 512 -16.55 -37.89 22.39
C GLY A 512 -16.20 -37.69 20.93
N LYS A 513 -17.20 -37.45 20.09
CA LYS A 513 -17.00 -36.95 18.74
C LYS A 513 -16.62 -35.48 18.80
N TYR A 514 -15.51 -35.09 18.16
CA TYR A 514 -15.10 -33.70 18.10
C TYR A 514 -14.41 -33.32 16.78
N ILE A 515 -14.34 -32.01 16.56
CA ILE A 515 -13.71 -31.36 15.41
C ILE A 515 -12.73 -30.29 15.92
N ASP A 516 -11.55 -30.19 15.32
CA ASP A 516 -10.64 -29.05 15.46
C ASP A 516 -10.57 -28.29 14.13
N ILE A 517 -10.56 -26.95 14.18
CA ILE A 517 -10.49 -26.07 13.01
C ILE A 517 -9.39 -25.04 13.24
N ASP A 518 -8.42 -24.97 12.33
CA ASP A 518 -7.38 -23.94 12.30
C ASP A 518 -7.92 -22.68 11.64
N HIS A 519 -7.65 -21.53 12.23
CA HIS A 519 -8.06 -20.22 11.75
C HIS A 519 -6.86 -19.35 11.32
N GLY A 520 -5.66 -19.93 11.27
CA GLY A 520 -4.40 -19.26 10.98
C GLY A 520 -3.79 -18.58 12.22
N ASN A 521 -2.53 -18.15 12.12
CA ASN A 521 -1.83 -17.38 13.17
C ASN A 521 -1.81 -18.05 14.57
N GLY A 522 -1.86 -19.39 14.61
CA GLY A 522 -1.89 -20.17 15.86
C GLY A 522 -3.24 -20.18 16.58
N LEU A 523 -4.30 -19.64 15.96
CA LEU A 523 -5.67 -19.61 16.47
C LEU A 523 -6.45 -20.85 16.00
N LYS A 524 -7.14 -21.53 16.91
CA LYS A 524 -7.86 -22.78 16.61
C LYS A 524 -9.13 -22.92 17.47
N THR A 525 -10.24 -23.37 16.90
CA THR A 525 -11.43 -23.76 17.68
C THR A 525 -11.54 -25.27 17.83
N ARG A 526 -12.25 -25.72 18.88
CA ARG A 526 -12.62 -27.12 19.07
C ARG A 526 -14.09 -27.26 19.49
N TYR A 527 -14.77 -28.22 18.89
CA TYR A 527 -16.20 -28.51 19.09
C TYR A 527 -16.35 -29.96 19.55
N LEU A 528 -16.84 -30.20 20.77
CA LEU A 528 -16.87 -31.54 21.39
C LEU A 528 -18.29 -32.01 21.71
N HIS A 529 -18.39 -33.30 22.06
CA HIS A 529 -19.62 -34.03 22.41
C HIS A 529 -20.63 -34.22 21.26
N LEU A 530 -20.22 -34.02 20.01
CA LEU A 530 -21.05 -34.11 18.80
C LEU A 530 -21.80 -35.45 18.67
N SER A 531 -22.90 -35.47 17.92
CA SER A 531 -23.60 -36.69 17.51
C SER A 531 -23.17 -37.15 16.11
N THR A 532 -22.99 -36.21 15.18
CA THR A 532 -22.59 -36.45 13.78
C THR A 532 -21.50 -35.47 13.33
N PHE A 533 -20.79 -35.82 12.26
CA PHE A 533 -19.91 -34.92 11.52
C PHE A 533 -20.53 -34.61 10.15
N ALA A 534 -20.41 -33.38 9.69
CA ALA A 534 -20.76 -32.96 8.33
C ALA A 534 -19.54 -32.67 7.44
N VAL A 535 -18.34 -32.58 8.04
CA VAL A 535 -17.06 -32.27 7.37
C VAL A 535 -16.00 -33.35 7.63
N SER A 536 -14.92 -33.32 6.84
CA SER A 536 -13.72 -34.17 6.98
C SER A 536 -12.45 -33.33 7.20
N VAL A 537 -11.35 -33.96 7.60
CA VAL A 537 -10.03 -33.30 7.66
C VAL A 537 -9.66 -32.72 6.30
N GLY A 538 -9.12 -31.50 6.28
CA GLY A 538 -8.80 -30.73 5.07
C GLY A 538 -10.00 -30.00 4.43
N THR A 539 -11.20 -30.10 5.00
CA THR A 539 -12.34 -29.28 4.53
C THR A 539 -12.09 -27.83 4.92
N GLN A 540 -12.16 -26.91 3.95
CA GLN A 540 -12.25 -25.48 4.23
C GLN A 540 -13.67 -25.15 4.66
N VAL A 541 -13.81 -24.31 5.68
CA VAL A 541 -15.10 -23.88 6.24
C VAL A 541 -15.13 -22.37 6.40
N ASN A 542 -16.33 -21.81 6.25
CA ASN A 542 -16.69 -20.46 6.67
C ASN A 542 -17.64 -20.52 7.88
N ASP A 543 -18.01 -19.38 8.43
CA ASP A 543 -18.74 -19.22 9.69
C ASP A 543 -20.24 -19.63 9.64
N ASP A 544 -20.78 -19.90 8.45
CA ASP A 544 -22.10 -20.53 8.25
C ASP A 544 -22.01 -22.00 7.79
N THR A 545 -20.80 -22.57 7.67
CA THR A 545 -20.65 -24.01 7.38
C THR A 545 -21.12 -24.85 8.57
N LYS A 546 -22.21 -25.61 8.39
CA LYS A 546 -22.56 -26.70 9.30
C LYS A 546 -21.45 -27.76 9.34
N ILE A 547 -20.75 -27.87 10.46
CA ILE A 547 -19.67 -28.84 10.71
C ILE A 547 -20.16 -30.12 11.40
N GLY A 548 -21.29 -30.07 12.11
CA GLY A 548 -21.80 -31.22 12.84
C GLY A 548 -23.16 -30.98 13.47
N GLU A 549 -23.47 -31.78 14.49
CA GLU A 549 -24.69 -31.66 15.30
C GLU A 549 -24.37 -31.92 16.78
N VAL A 550 -25.02 -31.16 17.66
CA VAL A 550 -24.96 -31.34 19.12
C VAL A 550 -25.29 -32.77 19.48
N GLY A 551 -24.58 -33.31 20.47
CA GLY A 551 -24.74 -34.68 20.91
C GLY A 551 -24.62 -34.83 22.41
N ASN A 552 -24.27 -36.04 22.81
CA ASN A 552 -24.03 -36.41 24.19
C ASN A 552 -23.00 -37.57 24.22
N THR A 553 -21.90 -37.40 23.49
CA THR A 553 -20.85 -38.43 23.32
C THR A 553 -19.63 -38.11 24.18
N GLY A 554 -18.83 -39.12 24.51
CA GLY A 554 -17.66 -38.94 25.40
C GLY A 554 -18.07 -38.71 26.86
N LEU A 555 -17.28 -37.91 27.58
CA LEU A 555 -17.49 -37.58 28.98
C LEU A 555 -18.45 -36.40 29.14
N SER A 556 -19.70 -36.58 28.69
CA SER A 556 -20.77 -35.60 28.87
C SER A 556 -21.79 -36.04 29.93
N THR A 557 -22.38 -35.08 30.63
CA THR A 557 -23.48 -35.31 31.60
C THR A 557 -24.89 -35.07 31.02
N GLY A 558 -24.98 -34.47 29.83
CA GLY A 558 -26.23 -34.19 29.12
C GLY A 558 -26.01 -33.47 27.79
N PRO A 559 -27.03 -33.31 26.93
CA PRO A 559 -26.87 -32.72 25.61
C PRO A 559 -26.35 -31.27 25.62
N HIS A 560 -25.17 -31.06 25.07
CA HIS A 560 -24.54 -29.75 24.90
C HIS A 560 -23.41 -29.79 23.85
N LEU A 561 -22.98 -28.62 23.40
CA LEU A 561 -21.69 -28.41 22.74
C LEU A 561 -20.71 -27.86 23.78
N HIS A 562 -19.57 -28.53 23.99
CA HIS A 562 -18.41 -27.88 24.63
C HIS A 562 -17.60 -27.20 23.52
N PHE A 563 -17.37 -25.90 23.64
CA PHE A 563 -16.66 -25.07 22.66
C PHE A 563 -15.41 -24.45 23.28
N GLU A 564 -14.24 -24.72 22.70
CA GLU A 564 -12.95 -24.18 23.14
C GLU A 564 -12.35 -23.26 22.08
N VAL A 565 -11.74 -22.15 22.50
CA VAL A 565 -10.82 -21.36 21.69
C VAL A 565 -9.40 -21.59 22.18
N TRP A 566 -8.46 -21.77 21.25
CA TRP A 566 -7.04 -21.96 21.50
C TRP A 566 -6.24 -20.92 20.72
N GLU A 567 -5.23 -20.34 21.34
CA GLU A 567 -4.29 -19.40 20.73
C GLU A 567 -2.88 -19.81 21.13
N ASN A 568 -2.01 -20.06 20.14
CA ASN A 568 -0.62 -20.50 20.34
C ASN A 568 -0.48 -21.71 21.28
N GLY A 569 -1.44 -22.65 21.21
CA GLY A 569 -1.49 -23.84 22.04
C GLY A 569 -2.02 -23.64 23.47
N VAL A 570 -2.46 -22.43 23.83
CA VAL A 570 -3.06 -22.10 25.13
C VAL A 570 -4.57 -21.92 24.96
N ARG A 571 -5.38 -22.49 25.86
CA ARG A 571 -6.84 -22.27 25.89
C ARG A 571 -7.17 -20.85 26.32
N GLN A 572 -8.05 -20.21 25.58
CA GLN A 572 -8.55 -18.86 25.84
C GLN A 572 -10.03 -18.88 26.24
N ASN A 573 -10.49 -17.83 26.93
CA ASN A 573 -11.90 -17.68 27.26
C ASN A 573 -12.71 -17.35 25.99
N PRO A 574 -13.68 -18.18 25.56
CA PRO A 574 -14.50 -17.90 24.38
C PRO A 574 -15.24 -16.56 24.41
N ARG A 575 -15.59 -16.03 25.61
CA ARG A 575 -16.24 -14.71 25.76
C ARG A 575 -15.35 -13.51 25.41
N ASN A 576 -14.04 -13.71 25.20
CA ASN A 576 -13.17 -12.67 24.64
C ASN A 576 -13.41 -12.46 23.13
N TYR A 577 -14.15 -13.38 22.49
CA TYR A 577 -14.31 -13.45 21.04
C TYR A 577 -15.79 -13.41 20.63
N ILE A 578 -16.64 -14.26 21.23
CA ILE A 578 -18.06 -14.40 20.90
C ILE A 578 -18.93 -13.93 22.08
N ASN A 579 -20.05 -13.26 21.77
CA ASN A 579 -21.07 -12.94 22.76
C ASN A 579 -22.18 -14.02 22.79
N PHE A 580 -22.16 -14.88 23.81
CA PHE A 580 -23.13 -15.97 24.06
C PHE A 580 -24.23 -15.59 25.07
#